data_AF-A0A0D0DJA9-F1
#
_entry.id   AF-A0A0D0DJA9-F1
#
_cell.length_a   1.000
_cell.length_b   1.000
_cell.length_c   1.000
_cell.angle_alpha   90.00
_cell.angle_beta   90.00
_cell.angle_gamma   90.00
#
_symmetry.space_group_name_H-M   'P 1'
#
loop_
_entity.id
_entity.type
_entity.pdbx_description
1 polymer ?
#
loop_
_entity_poly.entity_id
_entity_poly.type
_entity_poly.pdbx_seq_one_letter_code
_entity_poly.pdbx_strand_id
1 'polypeptide(L)'
;MKTFLTLLAAITSLSAYTLVGVHATMKCSLCPPSTGGVPVYSACTNNKNVTNCQYRIRALTLHCYYNDNGSLAGGSHSSCPGNMGTSNICPACK
;
A
#
# COMPACT_ATOMS: atom_id res chain seq x y z
N MET A 1 20.78 0.71 -46.93
CA MET A 1 19.42 0.42 -46.41
C MET A 1 19.40 -0.49 -45.16
N LYS A 2 20.52 -1.09 -44.71
CA LYS A 2 20.53 -2.12 -43.65
C LYS A 2 20.63 -1.57 -42.21
N THR A 3 21.15 -0.35 -42.03
CA THR A 3 21.36 0.29 -40.72
C THR A 3 20.07 0.83 -40.08
N PHE A 4 19.09 1.21 -40.90
CA PHE A 4 17.80 1.73 -40.42
C PHE A 4 16.95 0.66 -39.74
N LEU A 5 17.00 -0.58 -40.23
CA LEU A 5 16.21 -1.69 -39.66
C LEU A 5 16.72 -2.12 -38.28
N THR A 6 18.04 -2.10 -38.07
CA THR A 6 18.64 -2.41 -36.77
C THR A 6 18.36 -1.34 -35.73
N LEU A 7 18.36 -0.06 -36.13
CA LEU A 7 17.98 1.04 -35.26
C LEU A 7 16.52 0.95 -34.83
N LEU A 8 15.61 0.62 -35.77
CA LEU A 8 14.19 0.46 -35.47
C LEU A 8 13.96 -0.67 -34.46
N ALA A 9 14.62 -1.82 -34.64
CA ALA A 9 14.55 -2.96 -33.71
C ALA A 9 15.09 -2.63 -32.31
N ALA A 10 16.13 -1.81 -32.21
CA ALA A 10 16.66 -1.37 -30.93
C ALA A 10 15.70 -0.39 -30.21
N ILE A 11 15.08 0.54 -30.94
CA ILE A 11 14.11 1.49 -30.38
C ILE A 11 12.85 0.75 -29.92
N THR A 12 12.32 -0.19 -30.70
CA THR A 12 11.15 -0.97 -30.30
C THR A 12 11.43 -1.86 -29.09
N SER A 13 12.64 -2.45 -29.01
CA SER A 13 13.05 -3.23 -27.84
C SER A 13 13.18 -2.35 -26.58
N LEU A 14 13.76 -1.15 -26.69
CA LEU A 14 13.90 -0.23 -25.56
C LEU A 14 12.57 0.31 -25.05
N SER A 15 11.63 0.57 -25.97
CA SER A 15 10.26 1.01 -25.65
C SER A 15 9.48 -0.03 -24.83
N ALA A 16 9.72 -1.32 -25.09
CA ALA A 16 9.09 -2.40 -24.34
C ALA A 16 9.58 -2.47 -22.89
N TYR A 17 10.87 -2.23 -22.63
CA TYR A 17 11.42 -2.24 -21.25
C TYR A 17 10.88 -1.10 -20.38
N THR A 18 10.57 0.06 -20.96
CA THR A 18 10.00 1.18 -20.21
C THR A 18 8.54 0.97 -19.80
N LEU A 19 7.79 0.10 -20.50
CA LEU A 19 6.37 -0.14 -20.25
C LEU A 19 6.08 -1.15 -19.13
N VAL A 20 7.05 -1.97 -18.75
CA VAL A 20 6.87 -3.02 -17.71
C VAL A 20 7.23 -2.51 -16.30
N GLY A 21 7.81 -1.32 -16.18
CA GLY A 21 8.39 -0.83 -14.92
C GLY A 21 7.50 0.01 -14.00
N VAL A 22 6.30 0.45 -14.43
CA VAL A 22 5.56 1.54 -13.74
C VAL A 22 4.20 1.15 -13.15
N HIS A 23 3.73 -0.09 -13.36
CA HIS A 23 2.43 -0.54 -12.84
C HIS A 23 2.54 -1.58 -11.72
N ALA A 24 3.47 -1.42 -10.78
CA ALA A 24 3.29 -2.04 -9.47
C ALA A 24 2.10 -1.33 -8.81
N THR A 25 0.90 -1.88 -8.97
CA THR A 25 -0.32 -1.37 -8.36
C THR A 25 -0.12 -1.47 -6.85
N MET A 26 0.26 -0.35 -6.23
CA MET A 26 0.51 -0.28 -4.80
C MET A 26 -0.78 -0.64 -4.09
N LYS A 27 -0.76 -1.80 -3.42
CA LYS A 27 -1.91 -2.35 -2.70
C LYS A 27 -1.69 -2.14 -1.21
N CYS A 28 -2.71 -1.61 -0.54
CA CYS A 28 -2.70 -1.34 0.88
C CYS A 28 -3.97 -1.85 1.54
N SER A 29 -3.91 -2.03 2.85
CA SER A 29 -5.07 -2.41 3.63
C SER A 29 -6.02 -1.23 3.85
N LEU A 30 -7.31 -1.51 3.95
CA LEU A 30 -8.29 -0.59 4.47
C LEU A 30 -8.23 -0.58 6.00
N CYS A 31 -8.48 0.58 6.59
CA CYS A 31 -8.66 0.71 8.04
C CYS A 31 -10.15 0.58 8.38
N PRO A 32 -10.53 -0.25 9.36
CA PRO A 32 -11.89 -0.24 9.86
C PRO A 32 -12.21 1.12 10.50
N PRO A 33 -13.46 1.59 10.45
CA PRO A 33 -13.85 2.91 10.97
C PRO A 33 -13.68 3.01 12.49
N SER A 34 -13.72 1.89 13.19
CA SER A 34 -13.42 1.78 14.61
C SER A 34 -12.80 0.43 14.95
N THR A 35 -12.09 0.38 16.07
CA THR A 35 -11.46 -0.84 16.58
C THR A 35 -11.44 -0.78 18.10
N GLY A 36 -11.96 -1.82 18.77
CA GLY A 36 -12.08 -1.84 20.23
C GLY A 36 -12.90 -0.67 20.81
N GLY A 37 -13.89 -0.17 20.06
CA GLY A 37 -14.69 1.00 20.44
C GLY A 37 -14.01 2.36 20.24
N VAL A 38 -12.80 2.39 19.68
CA VAL A 38 -12.04 3.61 19.40
C VAL A 38 -12.16 3.96 17.91
N PRO A 39 -12.52 5.20 17.54
CA PRO A 39 -12.65 5.60 16.13
C PRO A 39 -11.28 5.78 15.48
N VAL A 40 -11.23 5.57 14.16
CA VAL A 40 -10.04 5.85 13.36
C VAL A 40 -9.75 7.35 13.39
N TYR A 41 -8.51 7.70 13.65
CA TYR A 41 -8.00 9.07 13.68
C TYR A 41 -7.19 9.38 12.43
N SER A 42 -6.29 8.48 12.04
CA SER A 42 -5.49 8.62 10.83
C SER A 42 -5.17 7.27 10.22
N ALA A 43 -4.95 7.25 8.91
CA ALA A 43 -4.59 6.07 8.13
C ALA A 43 -3.56 6.45 7.07
N CYS A 44 -2.47 5.69 6.98
CA CYS A 44 -1.46 5.88 5.97
C CYS A 44 -0.71 4.59 5.66
N THR A 45 -0.07 4.51 4.50
CA THR A 45 0.76 3.39 4.07
C THR A 45 2.19 3.87 3.90
N ASN A 46 3.15 3.12 4.45
CA ASN A 46 4.57 3.44 4.33
C ASN A 46 5.18 2.82 3.06
N ASN A 47 6.46 3.13 2.80
CA ASN A 47 7.20 2.62 1.63
C ASN A 47 7.43 1.09 1.65
N LYS A 48 7.06 0.40 2.74
CA LYS A 48 7.11 -1.07 2.85
C LYS A 48 5.73 -1.70 2.63
N ASN A 49 4.77 -0.95 2.07
CA ASN A 49 3.37 -1.35 1.89
C ASN A 49 2.66 -1.77 3.18
N VAL A 50 3.13 -1.25 4.34
CA VAL A 50 2.45 -1.46 5.62
C VAL A 50 1.51 -0.30 5.86
N THR A 51 0.22 -0.60 5.98
CA THR A 51 -0.81 0.35 6.38
C THR A 51 -0.82 0.49 7.90
N ASN A 52 -0.63 1.70 8.40
CA ASN A 52 -0.81 2.10 9.78
C ASN A 52 -2.18 2.76 9.94
N CYS A 53 -3.02 2.14 10.76
CA CYS A 53 -4.30 2.68 11.20
C CYS A 53 -4.14 3.12 12.66
N GLN A 54 -4.18 4.44 12.88
CA GLN A 54 -4.17 5.01 14.22
C GLN A 54 -5.59 5.29 14.67
N TYR A 55 -5.95 4.78 15.83
CA TYR A 55 -7.23 4.99 16.49
C TYR A 55 -7.00 5.85 17.72
N ARG A 56 -7.87 6.84 17.95
CA ARG A 56 -7.71 7.72 19.11
C ARG A 56 -9.05 8.10 19.72
N ILE A 57 -9.16 7.94 21.04
CA ILE A 57 -10.26 8.49 21.83
C ILE A 57 -9.71 9.06 23.13
N ARG A 58 -9.83 10.38 23.32
CA ARG A 58 -9.32 11.10 24.51
C ARG A 58 -7.84 10.76 24.78
N ALA A 59 -7.57 9.99 25.84
CA ALA A 59 -6.24 9.59 26.31
C ALA A 59 -5.78 8.21 25.78
N LEU A 60 -6.62 7.50 25.02
CA LEU A 60 -6.33 6.18 24.48
C LEU A 60 -5.95 6.27 23.00
N THR A 61 -4.82 5.68 22.65
CA THR A 61 -4.34 5.53 21.26
C THR A 61 -4.08 4.05 20.98
N LEU A 62 -4.63 3.53 19.89
CA LEU A 62 -4.32 2.20 19.38
C LEU A 62 -3.72 2.30 18.00
N HIS A 63 -2.86 1.34 17.68
CA HIS A 63 -2.28 1.17 16.37
C HIS A 63 -2.60 -0.22 15.84
N CYS A 64 -3.05 -0.27 14.59
CA CYS A 64 -3.15 -1.51 13.82
C CYS A 64 -2.28 -1.37 12.58
N TYR A 65 -1.43 -2.36 12.35
CA TYR A 65 -0.55 -2.45 11.21
C TYR A 65 -1.02 -3.59 10.32
N TYR A 66 -1.15 -3.34 9.02
CA TYR A 66 -1.58 -4.35 8.06
C TYR A 66 -0.62 -4.39 6.88
N ASN A 67 -0.36 -5.58 6.34
CA ASN A 67 0.41 -5.74 5.12
C ASN A 67 -0.42 -5.45 3.86
N ASP A 68 0.20 -5.56 2.68
CA ASP A 68 -0.43 -5.36 1.37
C ASP A 68 -1.57 -6.36 1.06
N ASN A 69 -1.60 -7.48 1.79
CA ASN A 69 -2.67 -8.48 1.70
C ASN A 69 -3.82 -8.22 2.67
N GLY A 70 -3.75 -7.17 3.48
CA GLY A 70 -4.76 -6.83 4.48
C GLY A 70 -4.67 -7.67 5.75
N SER A 71 -3.62 -8.47 5.92
CA SER A 71 -3.41 -9.27 7.14
C SER A 71 -2.72 -8.45 8.22
N LEU A 72 -3.12 -8.68 9.47
CA LEU A 72 -2.58 -8.01 10.63
C LEU A 72 -1.07 -8.33 10.80
N ALA A 73 -0.26 -7.28 10.85
CA ALA A 73 1.16 -7.34 11.10
C ALA A 73 1.47 -7.23 12.61
N GLY A 74 2.68 -7.65 12.98
CA GLY A 74 3.18 -7.58 14.35
C GLY A 74 3.24 -6.14 14.89
N GLY A 75 3.15 -6.00 16.22
CA GLY A 75 3.11 -4.69 16.90
C GLY A 75 1.72 -4.04 16.93
N SER A 76 0.72 -4.67 16.31
CA SER A 76 -0.67 -4.23 16.37
C SER A 76 -1.30 -4.49 17.73
N HIS A 77 -2.29 -3.67 18.09
CA HIS A 77 -3.08 -3.89 19.30
C HIS A 77 -3.94 -5.17 19.19
N SER A 78 -4.21 -5.82 20.32
CA SER A 78 -4.96 -7.09 20.38
C SER A 78 -6.42 -7.00 19.92
N SER A 79 -6.99 -5.79 19.87
CA SER A 79 -8.35 -5.55 19.40
C SER A 79 -8.44 -5.37 17.88
N CYS A 80 -7.31 -5.30 17.18
CA CYS A 80 -7.28 -5.11 15.73
C CYS A 80 -7.84 -6.34 15.01
N PRO A 81 -8.72 -6.16 14.01
CA PRO A 81 -9.17 -7.26 13.15
C PRO A 81 -8.00 -8.00 12.50
N GLY A 82 -8.11 -9.32 12.37
CA GLY A 82 -7.04 -10.14 11.77
C GLY A 82 -6.84 -9.91 10.27
N ASN A 83 -7.94 -9.62 9.55
CA ASN A 83 -7.93 -9.42 8.10
C ASN A 83 -8.85 -8.25 7.72
N MET A 84 -8.38 -7.45 6.77
CA MET A 84 -9.07 -6.29 6.23
C MET A 84 -9.12 -6.36 4.71
N GLY A 85 -10.09 -5.68 4.11
CA GLY A 85 -10.12 -5.46 2.67
C GLY A 85 -8.92 -4.62 2.21
N THR A 86 -8.63 -4.63 0.93
CA THR A 86 -7.49 -3.92 0.35
C THR A 86 -7.93 -2.91 -0.71
N SER A 87 -7.15 -1.87 -0.90
CA SER A 87 -7.37 -0.80 -1.88
C SER A 87 -6.10 -0.52 -2.68
N ASN A 88 -6.27 0.05 -3.86
CA ASN A 88 -5.18 0.60 -4.66
C ASN A 88 -4.99 2.11 -4.41
N ILE A 89 -5.81 2.70 -3.53
CA ILE A 89 -5.72 4.10 -3.12
C ILE A 89 -5.05 4.13 -1.75
N CYS A 90 -3.74 4.38 -1.76
CA CYS A 90 -2.90 4.23 -0.58
C CYS A 90 -2.33 5.58 -0.16
N PRO A 91 -2.95 6.25 0.84
CA PRO A 91 -2.45 7.52 1.34
C PRO A 91 -1.05 7.32 1.95
N ALA A 92 -0.07 8.11 1.54
CA ALA A 92 1.29 8.03 2.08
C ALA A 92 1.37 8.59 3.50
N CYS A 93 2.24 8.01 4.34
CA CYS A 93 2.56 8.58 5.64
C CYS A 93 3.38 9.87 5.47
N LYS A 94 3.03 10.91 6.25
CA LYS A 94 3.73 12.20 6.27
C LYS A 94 4.72 12.27 7.43
#